data_AF-A0A965B4U8-F1
#
_entry.id   AF-A0A965B4U8-F1
#
_cell.length_a   1.000
_cell.length_b   1.000
_cell.length_c   1.000
_cell.angle_alpha   90.00
_cell.angle_beta   90.00
_cell.angle_gamma   90.00
#
_symmetry.space_group_name_H-M   'P 1'
#
loop_
_entity.id
_entity.type
_entity.pdbx_description
1 polymer ?
#
loop_
_entity_poly.entity_id
_entity_poly.type
_entity_poly.pdbx_seq_one_letter_code
_entity_poly.pdbx_strand_id
1 'polypeptide(L)'
;VGHGGVVAFDEHTSIPTLVEHVFSFGAYESCGKCTPCRSGSGRVEEIFANAGAGDATKADLQECRDLVTALKLASLCGHGTGLARFAESILRYYPTEIEPCFK
;
A
#
# COMPACT_ATOMS: atom_id res chain seq x y z
N VAL A 1 14.71 11.92 7.91
CA VAL A 1 14.56 10.87 8.96
C VAL A 1 13.37 11.31 9.81
N GLY A 2 12.35 10.48 9.99
CA GLY A 2 11.10 10.83 10.68
C GLY A 2 11.31 11.07 12.19
N HIS A 3 10.63 10.32 13.05
CA HIS A 3 10.82 10.41 14.51
C HIS A 3 11.98 9.54 15.03
N GLY A 4 12.75 8.90 14.15
CA GLY A 4 13.87 8.03 14.53
C GLY A 4 13.51 6.59 14.92
N GLY A 5 12.24 6.20 14.82
CA GLY A 5 11.82 4.81 15.03
C GLY A 5 12.32 3.88 13.91
N VAL A 6 12.72 2.68 14.30
CA VAL A 6 13.18 1.61 13.41
C VAL A 6 12.38 0.36 13.73
N VAL A 7 11.72 -0.20 12.71
CA VAL A 7 11.01 -1.48 12.79
C VAL A 7 11.74 -2.45 11.86
N ALA A 8 12.14 -3.60 12.38
CA ALA A 8 12.82 -4.64 11.63
C ALA A 8 11.89 -5.84 11.44
N PHE A 9 11.94 -6.44 10.25
CA PHE A 9 11.21 -7.65 9.89
C PHE A 9 12.23 -8.71 9.47
N ASP A 10 11.96 -9.96 9.81
CA ASP A 10 12.76 -11.10 9.37
C ASP A 10 12.28 -11.62 7.99
N GLU A 11 12.98 -12.62 7.46
CA GLU A 11 12.62 -13.26 6.18
C GLU A 11 11.30 -14.06 6.22
N HIS A 12 10.69 -14.25 7.39
CA HIS A 12 9.42 -14.94 7.54
C HIS A 12 8.22 -14.00 7.41
N THR A 13 8.46 -12.68 7.35
CA THR A 13 7.41 -11.69 7.20
C THR A 13 7.00 -11.56 5.74
N SER A 14 5.74 -11.89 5.44
CA SER A 14 5.13 -11.70 4.12
C SER A 14 4.98 -10.21 3.80
N ILE A 15 5.69 -9.73 2.77
CA ILE A 15 5.61 -8.35 2.29
C ILE A 15 4.19 -7.99 1.80
N PRO A 16 3.46 -8.82 1.02
CA PRO A 16 2.08 -8.53 0.63
C PRO A 16 1.15 -8.31 1.84
N THR A 17 1.28 -9.15 2.86
CA THR A 17 0.50 -9.04 4.10
C THR A 17 0.87 -7.79 4.90
N LEU A 18 2.15 -7.38 4.89
CA LEU A 18 2.57 -6.12 5.48
C LEU A 18 1.92 -4.92 4.76
N VAL A 19 1.83 -4.95 3.43
CA VAL A 19 1.16 -3.89 2.66
C VAL A 19 -0.33 -3.84 3.00
N GLU A 20 -1.01 -4.98 2.98
CA GLU A 20 -2.43 -5.09 3.40
C GLU A 20 -2.64 -4.45 4.78
N HIS A 21 -1.82 -4.81 5.77
CA HIS A 21 -1.93 -4.29 7.13
C HIS A 21 -1.71 -2.77 7.21
N VAL A 22 -0.69 -2.23 6.53
CA VAL A 22 -0.41 -0.79 6.51
C VAL A 22 -1.54 -0.02 5.83
N PHE A 23 -2.13 -0.55 4.76
CA PHE A 23 -3.24 0.10 4.06
C PHE A 23 -4.57 -0.04 4.81
N SER A 24 -4.77 -1.12 5.58
CA SER A 24 -5.87 -1.24 6.53
C SER A 24 -5.81 -0.15 7.61
N PHE A 25 -4.63 0.09 8.20
CA PHE A 25 -4.38 1.24 9.08
C PHE A 25 -4.64 2.56 8.35
N GLY A 26 -4.14 2.69 7.12
CA GLY A 26 -4.32 3.88 6.29
C GLY A 26 -5.79 4.23 6.03
N ALA A 27 -6.62 3.21 5.79
CA ALA A 27 -8.06 3.33 5.60
C ALA A 27 -8.77 3.70 6.91
N TYR A 28 -8.44 3.01 8.01
CA TYR A 28 -9.04 3.23 9.32
C TYR A 28 -8.79 4.65 9.85
N GLU A 29 -7.55 5.14 9.74
CA GLU A 29 -7.13 6.47 10.25
C GLU A 29 -7.40 7.63 9.28
N SER A 30 -8.02 7.35 8.13
CA SER A 30 -8.29 8.39 7.14
C SER A 30 -9.27 9.43 7.70
N CYS A 31 -8.87 10.69 7.76
CA CYS A 31 -9.76 11.79 8.13
C CYS A 31 -10.84 12.09 7.08
N GLY A 32 -10.80 11.41 5.93
CA GLY A 32 -11.82 11.46 4.89
C GLY A 32 -11.80 12.70 3.97
N LYS A 33 -10.89 13.67 4.15
CA LYS A 33 -10.90 14.91 3.34
C LYS A 33 -10.52 14.73 1.88
N CYS A 34 -9.50 13.93 1.57
CA CYS A 34 -9.04 13.70 0.19
C CYS A 34 -9.49 12.32 -0.29
N THR A 35 -10.12 12.28 -1.48
CA THR A 35 -10.64 11.05 -2.09
C THR A 35 -9.61 9.91 -2.18
N PRO A 36 -8.36 10.11 -2.65
CA PRO A 36 -7.39 9.01 -2.72
C PRO A 36 -7.07 8.42 -1.34
N CYS A 37 -7.05 9.24 -0.28
CA CYS A 37 -6.81 8.74 1.08
C CYS A 37 -8.05 8.14 1.74
N ARG A 38 -9.26 8.56 1.37
CA ARG A 38 -10.53 8.03 1.93
C ARG A 38 -10.91 6.69 1.31
N SER A 39 -10.83 6.60 -0.01
CA SER A 39 -11.30 5.43 -0.76
C SER A 39 -10.16 4.63 -1.38
N GLY A 40 -9.06 5.29 -1.78
CA GLY A 40 -7.92 4.61 -2.36
C GLY A 40 -7.17 3.74 -1.37
N SER A 41 -7.03 4.16 -0.11
CA SER A 41 -6.36 3.35 0.93
C SER A 41 -7.03 1.99 1.12
N GLY A 42 -8.36 1.97 1.28
CA GLY A 42 -9.14 0.73 1.42
C GLY A 42 -9.17 -0.10 0.14
N ARG A 43 -9.09 0.54 -1.03
CA ARG A 43 -8.96 -0.19 -2.30
C ARG A 43 -7.62 -0.91 -2.41
N VAL A 44 -6.52 -0.29 -1.98
CA VAL A 44 -5.22 -0.96 -1.94
C VAL A 44 -5.22 -2.11 -0.93
N GLU A 45 -5.83 -1.93 0.25
CA GLU A 45 -6.05 -3.02 1.21
C GLU A 45 -6.76 -4.22 0.55
N GLU A 46 -7.89 -3.98 -0.13
CA GLU A 46 -8.65 -5.02 -0.84
C GLU A 46 -7.81 -5.73 -1.92
N ILE A 47 -7.03 -4.96 -2.71
CA ILE A 47 -6.15 -5.51 -3.73
C ILE A 47 -5.14 -6.49 -3.11
N PHE A 48 -4.53 -6.14 -1.99
CA PHE A 48 -3.54 -7.00 -1.32
C PHE A 48 -4.18 -8.17 -0.55
N ALA A 49 -5.39 -8.01 -0.02
CA ALA A 49 -6.17 -9.12 0.53
C ALA A 49 -6.50 -10.16 -0.56
N ASN A 50 -6.93 -9.71 -1.75
CA ASN A 50 -7.17 -10.59 -2.90
C ASN A 50 -5.88 -11.24 -3.40
N ALA A 51 -4.75 -10.53 -3.32
CA ALA A 51 -3.44 -11.07 -3.66
C ALA A 51 -3.04 -12.22 -2.70
N GLY A 52 -3.34 -12.07 -1.41
CA GLY A 52 -3.16 -13.13 -0.41
C GLY A 52 -4.07 -14.35 -0.63
N ALA A 53 -5.27 -14.14 -1.17
CA ALA A 53 -6.20 -15.22 -1.57
C ALA A 53 -5.81 -15.90 -2.90
N GLY A 54 -4.89 -15.31 -3.66
CA GLY A 54 -4.48 -15.80 -4.98
C GLY A 54 -5.42 -15.44 -6.12
N ASP A 55 -6.30 -14.46 -5.90
CA ASP A 55 -7.33 -13.99 -6.83
C ASP A 55 -7.00 -12.65 -7.51
N ALA A 56 -5.87 -12.02 -7.14
CA ALA A 56 -5.46 -10.76 -7.74
C ALA A 56 -4.86 -10.92 -9.15
N THR A 57 -5.13 -9.92 -9.98
CA THR A 57 -4.74 -9.87 -11.39
C THR A 57 -3.68 -8.81 -11.65
N LYS A 58 -3.00 -8.88 -12.79
CA LYS A 58 -2.10 -7.80 -13.24
C LYS A 58 -2.80 -6.45 -13.39
N ALA A 59 -4.11 -6.42 -13.64
CA ALA A 59 -4.87 -5.19 -13.67
C ALA A 59 -4.96 -4.55 -12.28
N ASP A 60 -5.11 -5.35 -11.22
CA ASP A 60 -5.11 -4.86 -9.83
C ASP A 60 -3.76 -4.28 -9.44
N LEU A 61 -2.64 -4.86 -9.91
CA LEU A 61 -1.31 -4.29 -9.69
C LEU A 61 -1.16 -2.93 -10.37
N GLN A 62 -1.71 -2.76 -11.57
CA GLN A 62 -1.71 -1.47 -12.24
C GLN A 62 -2.60 -0.45 -11.52
N GLU A 63 -3.80 -0.86 -11.10
CA GLU A 63 -4.69 -0.01 -10.30
C GLU A 63 -4.01 0.44 -9.00
N CYS A 64 -3.30 -0.46 -8.32
CA CYS A 64 -2.50 -0.15 -7.14
C CYS A 64 -1.45 0.95 -7.43
N ARG A 65 -0.72 0.86 -8.55
CA ARG A 65 0.26 1.89 -8.95
C ARG A 65 -0.40 3.25 -9.21
N ASP A 66 -1.58 3.26 -9.81
CA ASP A 66 -2.34 4.48 -10.09
C ASP A 66 -2.86 5.12 -8.79
N LEU A 67 -3.36 4.30 -7.86
CA LEU A 67 -3.80 4.73 -6.53
C LEU A 67 -2.65 5.29 -5.69
N VAL A 68 -1.48 4.64 -5.70
CA VAL A 68 -0.27 5.12 -5.03
C VAL A 68 0.17 6.48 -5.61
N THR A 69 0.09 6.63 -6.93
CA THR A 69 0.37 7.92 -7.60
C THR A 69 -0.64 8.99 -7.18
N ALA A 70 -1.93 8.65 -7.10
CA ALA A 70 -2.97 9.57 -6.65
C ALA A 70 -2.79 9.97 -5.17
N LEU A 71 -2.42 9.03 -4.29
CA LEU A 71 -2.08 9.31 -2.90
C LEU A 71 -0.91 10.30 -2.79
N LYS A 72 0.11 10.14 -3.64
CA LYS A 72 1.28 11.03 -3.66
C LYS A 72 0.93 12.46 -4.13
N LEU A 73 0.14 12.57 -5.18
CA LEU A 73 -0.10 13.86 -5.85
C LEU A 73 -1.31 14.62 -5.31
N ALA A 74 -2.31 13.94 -4.75
CA ALA A 74 -3.60 14.52 -4.39
C ALA A 74 -4.00 14.33 -2.91
N SER A 75 -3.06 13.91 -2.04
CA SER A 75 -3.28 13.93 -0.58
C SER A 75 -2.91 15.28 0.03
N LEU A 76 -3.79 15.80 0.87
CA LEU A 76 -3.64 17.14 1.48
C LEU A 76 -2.71 17.16 2.71
N CYS A 77 -2.30 16.01 3.23
CA CYS A 77 -1.46 15.91 4.43
C CYS A 77 -0.44 14.76 4.36
N GLY A 78 0.37 14.64 5.42
CA GLY A 78 1.42 13.64 5.55
C GLY A 78 0.93 12.19 5.62
N HIS A 79 -0.32 11.95 5.99
CA HIS A 79 -0.89 10.58 6.07
C HIS A 79 -0.93 9.91 4.69
N GLY A 80 -1.65 10.50 3.74
CA GLY A 80 -1.77 9.94 2.39
C GLY A 80 -0.46 9.96 1.60
N THR A 81 0.33 11.03 1.71
CA THR A 81 1.67 11.06 1.07
C THR A 81 2.65 10.08 1.72
N GLY A 82 2.51 9.80 3.02
CA GLY A 82 3.29 8.79 3.75
C GLY A 82 2.97 7.36 3.28
N LEU A 83 1.68 7.03 3.14
CA LEU A 83 1.22 5.75 2.59
C LEU A 83 1.78 5.53 1.18
N ALA A 84 1.75 6.56 0.32
CA ALA A 84 2.34 6.48 -1.00
C ALA A 84 3.85 6.18 -0.96
N ARG A 85 4.61 6.85 -0.09
CA ARG A 85 6.07 6.62 0.03
C ARG A 85 6.40 5.23 0.53
N PHE A 86 5.61 4.68 1.45
CA PHE A 86 5.73 3.30 1.88
C PHE A 86 5.51 2.34 0.71
N ALA A 87 4.41 2.48 -0.02
CA ALA A 87 4.09 1.60 -1.15
C ALA A 87 5.11 1.72 -2.30
N GLU A 88 5.56 2.94 -2.64
CA GLU A 88 6.63 3.14 -3.63
C GLU A 88 7.92 2.42 -3.23
N SER A 89 8.26 2.38 -1.94
CA SER A 89 9.42 1.65 -1.44
C SER A 89 9.25 0.15 -1.62
N ILE A 90 8.08 -0.40 -1.27
CA ILE A 90 7.80 -1.82 -1.43
C ILE A 90 7.87 -2.24 -2.90
N LEU A 91 7.16 -1.53 -3.78
CA LEU A 91 7.15 -1.81 -5.22
C LEU A 91 8.53 -1.68 -5.87
N ARG A 92 9.43 -0.86 -5.30
CA ARG A 92 10.78 -0.67 -5.80
C ARG A 92 11.76 -1.73 -5.33
N TYR A 93 11.71 -2.10 -4.05
CA TYR A 93 12.74 -2.94 -3.42
C TYR A 93 12.33 -4.40 -3.25
N TYR A 94 11.03 -4.71 -3.30
CA TYR A 94 10.49 -6.07 -3.17
C TYR A 94 9.66 -6.53 -4.40
N PRO A 95 10.06 -6.22 -5.65
CA PRO A 95 9.26 -6.60 -6.82
C PRO A 95 9.12 -8.11 -6.95
N THR A 96 10.15 -8.88 -6.55
CA THR A 96 10.17 -10.34 -6.62
C THR A 96 9.19 -11.01 -5.65
N GLU A 97 8.79 -10.32 -4.58
CA GLU A 97 7.80 -10.81 -3.62
C GLU A 97 6.38 -10.35 -3.98
N ILE A 98 6.25 -9.23 -4.70
CA ILE A 98 4.97 -8.63 -5.06
C ILE A 98 4.44 -9.18 -6.39
N GLU A 99 5.24 -9.15 -7.46
CA GLU A 99 4.79 -9.51 -8.81
C GLU A 99 4.18 -10.92 -8.91
N PRO A 100 4.69 -11.97 -8.23
CA PRO A 100 4.10 -13.30 -8.29
C PRO A 100 2.69 -13.40 -7.68
N CYS A 101 2.29 -12.43 -6.85
CA CYS A 101 0.95 -12.42 -6.24
C CYS A 101 -0.15 -11.99 -7.22
N PHE A 102 0.21 -11.47 -8.41
CA PHE A 102 -0.73 -10.93 -9.39
C PHE A 102 -0.66 -11.73 -10.70
N LYS A 103 -1.75 -12.41 -11.06
CA LYS A 103 -1.82 -13.30 -12.25
C LYS A 103 -2.14 -12.55 -13.54
#